data_AF-A0A9E4GHP5-F1
#
_entry.id   AF-A0A9E4GHP5-F1
#
_cell.length_a   1.000
_cell.length_b   1.000
_cell.length_c   1.000
_cell.angle_alpha   90.00
_cell.angle_beta   90.00
_cell.angle_gamma   90.00
#
_symmetry.space_group_name_H-M   'P 1'
#
loop_
_entity.id
_entity.type
_entity.pdbx_description
1 polymer ?
#
loop_
_entity_poly.entity_id
_entity_poly.type
_entity_poly.pdbx_seq_one_letter_code
_entity_poly.pdbx_strand_id
1 'polypeptide(L)'
;QDGQRLLVCAGDSRMGEPDTQQEQNYGDAGGALVVGTDGVLAEVVGTYTMGQEFLGTWRTEEQDYLRSFPGGFENKFGYNRFVAAAVTGVLDRCGLSARDITSAAIAGPSQRAMQAALRSLELDVKSQVQDTFWTTLGDSGTAQPLVLLAAVLERSKPGDLILVAGYGDGGDAAVFRVTEAMADYQLVRSVYSQIERKRTMSSYGKYARFRKLMKKDYSTPDESTPVVLLRDKNEILPLHGGKCPNCDTIQFPIHRICVECGHRDGLDEVKLARTGKLFTFTHDYLTETPDPPTTHAVVDLDGGGRVFVQLTDCESDRVAIGMPVELTFRKYHEGSGIKNYFWKARPVSS
;
A
#
# COMPACT_ATOMS: atom_id res chain seq x y z
N GLN A 1 8.14 -24.48 15.64
CA GLN A 1 6.92 -24.26 14.84
C GLN A 1 7.42 -24.07 13.41
N ASP A 2 7.78 -25.17 12.74
CA ASP A 2 8.39 -25.08 11.41
C ASP A 2 7.31 -24.89 10.34
N GLY A 3 7.53 -23.94 9.43
CA GLY A 3 6.69 -23.73 8.26
C GLY A 3 5.53 -22.72 8.39
N GLN A 4 5.39 -22.01 9.51
CA GLN A 4 4.38 -20.94 9.59
C GLN A 4 4.84 -19.70 8.81
N ARG A 5 4.02 -19.27 7.85
CA ARG A 5 4.18 -18.00 7.13
C ARG A 5 3.30 -16.94 7.80
N LEU A 6 3.91 -15.84 8.23
CA LEU A 6 3.22 -14.71 8.83
C LEU A 6 3.22 -13.55 7.83
N LEU A 7 2.06 -12.96 7.57
CA LEU A 7 1.93 -11.73 6.79
C LEU A 7 1.96 -10.54 7.75
N VAL A 8 2.97 -9.68 7.61
CA VAL A 8 3.08 -8.41 8.32
C VAL A 8 2.75 -7.30 7.36
N CYS A 9 1.74 -6.49 7.67
CA CYS A 9 1.34 -5.33 6.88
C CYS A 9 1.39 -4.08 7.74
N ALA A 10 1.87 -2.98 7.17
CA ALA A 10 1.72 -1.65 7.73
C ALA A 10 1.18 -0.72 6.64
N GLY A 11 0.28 0.18 7.01
CA GLY A 11 -0.36 1.10 6.09
C GLY A 11 -0.84 2.32 6.83
N ASP A 12 -0.48 3.49 6.30
CA ASP A 12 -0.88 4.77 6.87
C ASP A 12 -1.41 5.69 5.78
N SER A 13 -2.40 6.49 6.18
CA SER A 13 -2.97 7.57 5.39
C SER A 13 -2.90 8.85 6.23
N ARG A 14 -1.81 9.60 6.14
CA ARG A 14 -1.46 10.62 7.14
C ARG A 14 -2.12 11.97 6.85
N MET A 15 -3.17 12.28 7.60
CA MET A 15 -3.88 13.56 7.49
C MET A 15 -3.00 14.74 7.93
N GLY A 16 -2.72 15.65 7.00
CA GLY A 16 -2.06 16.92 7.29
C GLY A 16 -3.09 18.01 7.57
N GLU A 17 -2.83 18.85 8.57
CA GLU A 17 -3.67 20.01 8.88
C GLU A 17 -3.57 21.04 7.73
N PRO A 18 -4.69 21.58 7.23
CA PRO A 18 -4.66 22.56 6.13
C PRO A 18 -3.75 23.75 6.42
N ASP A 19 -3.04 24.24 5.40
CA ASP A 19 -2.12 25.38 5.48
C ASP A 19 -0.90 25.14 6.40
N THR A 20 -0.53 23.87 6.60
CA THR A 20 0.66 23.49 7.38
C THR A 20 1.73 22.81 6.53
N GLN A 21 2.95 22.71 7.07
CA GLN A 21 4.02 21.96 6.43
C GLN A 21 3.73 20.45 6.36
N GLN A 22 2.96 19.93 7.32
CA GLN A 22 2.54 18.53 7.36
C GLN A 22 1.63 18.19 6.18
N GLU A 23 0.73 19.09 5.79
CA GLU A 23 -0.08 18.90 4.58
C GLU A 23 0.76 18.76 3.30
N GLN A 24 1.90 19.44 3.23
CA GLN A 24 2.80 19.34 2.08
C GLN A 24 3.69 18.09 2.11
N ASN A 25 4.01 17.59 3.31
CA ASN A 25 5.04 16.56 3.50
C ASN A 25 4.48 15.16 3.73
N TYR A 26 3.26 15.04 4.25
CA TYR A 26 2.66 13.75 4.55
C TYR A 26 2.26 13.00 3.29
N GLY A 27 2.47 11.69 3.36
CA GLY A 27 2.18 10.72 2.33
C GLY A 27 1.28 9.60 2.83
N ASP A 28 0.75 8.85 1.88
CA ASP A 28 0.00 7.64 2.15
C ASP A 28 0.70 6.45 1.47
N ALA A 29 0.93 5.37 2.21
CA ALA A 29 1.50 4.15 1.63
C ALA A 29 1.06 2.91 2.41
N GLY A 30 1.28 1.75 1.79
CA GLY A 30 1.17 0.45 2.43
C GLY A 30 2.34 -0.43 2.02
N GLY A 31 2.89 -1.16 2.98
CA GLY A 31 3.92 -2.17 2.77
C GLY A 31 3.52 -3.49 3.44
N ALA A 32 3.91 -4.60 2.82
CA ALA A 32 3.65 -5.92 3.37
C ALA A 32 4.84 -6.85 3.14
N LEU A 33 5.14 -7.69 4.13
CA LEU A 33 6.19 -8.69 4.11
C LEU A 33 5.63 -10.03 4.55
N VAL A 34 6.12 -11.12 3.94
CA VAL A 34 5.87 -12.47 4.43
C VAL A 34 7.10 -12.94 5.18
N VAL A 35 6.94 -13.23 6.47
CA VAL A 35 7.98 -13.77 7.33
C VAL A 35 7.81 -15.29 7.41
N GLY A 36 8.90 -16.03 7.26
CA GLY A 36 8.91 -17.49 7.33
C GLY A 36 10.32 -18.03 7.43
N THR A 37 10.47 -19.35 7.31
CA THR A 37 11.77 -20.05 7.43
C THR A 37 12.29 -20.59 6.10
N ASP A 38 11.41 -20.80 5.12
CA ASP A 38 11.73 -21.55 3.90
C ASP A 38 11.80 -20.61 2.69
N GLY A 39 12.90 -20.68 1.93
CA GLY A 39 13.08 -19.88 0.72
C GLY A 39 13.05 -18.36 0.97
N VAL A 40 13.58 -17.92 2.11
CA VAL A 40 13.57 -16.50 2.51
C VAL A 40 14.49 -15.67 1.63
N LEU A 41 14.03 -14.51 1.17
CA LEU A 41 14.83 -13.60 0.32
C LEU A 41 15.95 -12.90 1.10
N ALA A 42 15.71 -12.64 2.38
CA ALA A 42 16.69 -12.09 3.29
C ALA A 42 16.46 -12.66 4.70
N GLU A 43 17.55 -13.03 5.36
CA GLU A 43 17.54 -13.52 6.74
C GLU A 43 17.80 -12.38 7.72
N VAL A 44 17.19 -12.42 8.90
CA VAL A 44 17.47 -11.46 9.97
C VAL A 44 18.79 -11.84 10.63
N VAL A 45 19.80 -10.97 10.53
CA VAL A 45 21.08 -11.13 11.22
C VAL A 45 20.96 -10.67 12.68
N GLY A 46 20.25 -9.56 12.89
CA GLY A 46 20.02 -9.04 14.23
C GLY A 46 19.02 -7.90 14.22
N THR A 47 18.39 -7.69 15.37
CA THR A 47 17.49 -6.58 15.63
C THR A 47 17.89 -5.88 16.92
N TYR A 48 17.55 -4.61 17.04
CA TYR A 48 17.72 -3.84 18.26
C TYR A 48 16.61 -2.79 18.36
N THR A 49 16.06 -2.65 19.56
CA THR A 49 15.03 -1.66 19.87
C THR A 49 15.52 -0.77 21.00
N MET A 50 15.38 0.54 20.82
CA MET A 50 15.58 1.56 21.82
C MET A 50 14.23 2.18 22.20
N GLY A 51 13.67 1.77 23.32
CA GLY A 51 12.46 2.36 23.90
C GLY A 51 12.79 3.14 25.16
N GLN A 52 12.36 4.40 25.23
CA GLN A 52 12.34 5.20 26.45
C GLN A 52 11.13 6.13 26.40
N GLU A 53 10.62 6.53 27.56
CA GLU A 53 9.53 7.50 27.61
C GLU A 53 9.96 8.82 26.96
N PHE A 54 9.28 9.15 25.87
CA PHE A 54 9.46 10.38 25.13
C PHE A 54 8.12 10.73 24.48
N LEU A 55 7.68 11.97 24.65
CA LEU A 55 6.50 12.48 23.97
C LEU A 55 6.97 13.32 22.78
N GLY A 56 6.93 12.73 21.59
CA GLY A 56 7.27 13.40 20.35
C GLY A 56 6.04 14.06 19.74
N THR A 57 5.58 13.54 18.60
CA THR A 57 4.34 13.96 17.96
C THR A 57 3.16 13.20 18.57
N TRP A 58 2.05 13.88 18.89
CA TRP A 58 0.88 13.26 19.53
C TRP A 58 -0.44 13.63 18.85
N ARG A 59 -1.49 12.85 19.10
CA ARG A 59 -2.86 13.16 18.69
C ARG A 59 -3.83 12.55 19.70
N THR A 60 -4.77 13.34 20.23
CA THR A 60 -5.83 12.81 21.10
C THR A 60 -6.95 12.19 20.26
N GLU A 61 -7.91 11.53 20.91
CA GLU A 61 -9.07 10.93 20.24
C GLU A 61 -9.93 11.99 19.55
N GLU A 62 -10.04 13.18 20.13
CA GLU A 62 -10.86 14.30 19.65
C GLU A 62 -10.16 15.15 18.59
N GLN A 63 -8.87 14.92 18.33
CA GLN A 63 -8.08 15.69 17.38
C GLN A 63 -8.02 15.00 16.02
N ASP A 64 -8.37 15.75 14.98
CA ASP A 64 -8.28 15.31 13.59
C ASP A 64 -6.83 15.24 13.09
N TYR A 65 -5.95 16.08 13.64
CA TYR A 65 -4.58 16.26 13.16
C TYR A 65 -3.54 16.03 14.25
N LEU A 66 -2.36 15.57 13.82
CA LEU A 66 -1.20 15.42 14.69
C LEU A 66 -0.72 16.78 15.20
N ARG A 67 -0.28 16.79 16.45
CA ARG A 67 0.36 17.92 17.13
C ARG A 67 1.82 17.59 17.34
N SER A 68 2.65 18.59 17.13
CA SER A 68 4.10 18.50 17.33
C SER A 68 4.58 19.68 18.16
N PHE A 69 5.65 19.50 18.92
CA PHE A 69 6.29 20.58 19.62
C PHE A 69 7.15 21.42 18.65
N PRO A 70 6.97 22.75 18.58
CA PRO A 70 7.74 23.58 17.64
C PRO A 70 9.26 23.53 17.88
N GLY A 71 10.03 23.58 16.79
CA GLY A 71 11.48 23.74 16.83
C GLY A 71 12.27 22.43 16.71
N GLY A 72 13.47 22.40 17.30
CA GLY A 72 14.42 21.30 17.14
C GLY A 72 14.31 20.17 18.17
N PHE A 73 13.35 20.24 19.10
CA PHE A 73 13.23 19.31 20.22
C PHE A 73 13.06 17.86 19.76
N GLU A 74 12.03 17.60 18.93
CA GLU A 74 11.73 16.26 18.40
C GLU A 74 12.89 15.71 17.57
N ASN A 75 13.52 16.54 16.76
CA ASN A 75 14.66 16.10 15.94
C ASN A 75 15.87 15.71 16.80
N LYS A 76 16.19 16.49 17.84
CA LYS A 76 17.40 16.28 18.66
C LYS A 76 17.21 15.19 19.72
N PHE A 77 16.13 15.27 20.49
CA PHE A 77 15.90 14.41 21.64
C PHE A 77 15.02 13.19 21.31
N GLY A 78 14.23 13.28 20.24
CA GLY A 78 13.48 12.18 19.66
C GLY A 78 14.29 11.50 18.55
N TYR A 79 13.92 11.78 17.30
CA TYR A 79 14.37 11.06 16.09
C TYR A 79 15.87 10.73 16.07
N ASN A 80 16.76 11.74 16.10
CA ASN A 80 18.20 11.48 15.97
C ASN A 80 18.75 10.62 17.11
N ARG A 81 18.28 10.85 18.34
CA ARG A 81 18.72 10.09 19.51
C ARG A 81 18.31 8.62 19.40
N PHE A 82 17.05 8.36 19.10
CA PHE A 82 16.51 7.01 19.07
C PHE A 82 17.02 6.21 17.88
N VAL A 83 17.03 6.80 16.68
CA VAL A 83 17.54 6.12 15.49
C VAL A 83 19.03 5.85 15.59
N ALA A 84 19.83 6.81 16.06
CA ALA A 84 21.26 6.58 16.23
C ALA A 84 21.53 5.47 17.25
N ALA A 85 20.85 5.50 18.41
CA ALA A 85 20.99 4.46 19.42
C ALA A 85 20.55 3.07 18.90
N ALA A 86 19.45 3.01 18.14
CA ALA A 86 18.97 1.75 17.59
C ALA A 86 19.92 1.16 16.55
N VAL A 87 20.42 2.00 15.63
CA VAL A 87 21.37 1.58 14.59
C VAL A 87 22.71 1.16 15.21
N THR A 88 23.29 1.96 16.09
CA THR A 88 24.53 1.58 16.79
C THR A 88 24.34 0.28 17.58
N GLY A 89 23.22 0.15 18.30
CA GLY A 89 22.92 -1.06 19.07
C GLY A 89 22.79 -2.33 18.22
N VAL A 90 22.17 -2.26 17.03
CA VAL A 90 22.10 -3.44 16.14
C VAL A 90 23.43 -3.77 15.50
N LEU A 91 24.23 -2.76 15.10
CA LEU A 91 25.55 -2.96 14.53
C LEU A 91 26.50 -3.60 15.54
N ASP A 92 26.55 -3.08 16.77
CA ASP A 92 27.37 -3.64 17.86
C ASP A 92 26.96 -5.08 18.17
N ARG A 93 25.66 -5.37 18.24
CA ARG A 93 25.12 -6.72 18.48
C ARG A 93 25.51 -7.69 17.37
N CYS A 94 25.60 -7.22 16.13
CA CYS A 94 26.01 -8.04 14.98
C CYS A 94 27.54 -8.09 14.81
N GLY A 95 28.32 -7.34 15.60
CA GLY A 95 29.76 -7.19 15.40
C GLY A 95 30.11 -6.50 14.07
N LEU A 96 29.25 -5.61 13.59
CA LEU A 96 29.37 -4.90 12.32
C LEU A 96 29.67 -3.42 12.54
N SER A 97 30.18 -2.77 11.50
CA SER A 97 30.33 -1.32 11.41
C SER A 97 29.45 -0.75 10.29
N ALA A 98 29.31 0.58 10.24
CA ALA A 98 28.58 1.25 9.16
C ALA A 98 29.15 0.93 7.76
N ARG A 99 30.45 0.60 7.66
CA ARG A 99 31.11 0.27 6.39
C ARG A 99 30.75 -1.11 5.85
N ASP A 100 30.30 -2.01 6.72
CA ASP A 100 29.92 -3.37 6.33
C ASP A 100 28.51 -3.41 5.72
N ILE A 101 27.71 -2.35 5.91
CA ILE A 101 26.36 -2.24 5.38
C ILE A 101 26.41 -1.91 3.90
N THR A 102 25.81 -2.76 3.07
CA THR A 102 25.70 -2.52 1.62
C THR A 102 24.63 -1.48 1.32
N SER A 103 23.49 -1.53 2.02
CA SER A 103 22.39 -0.58 1.81
C SER A 103 21.64 -0.28 3.11
N ALA A 104 21.27 0.98 3.31
CA ALA A 104 20.58 1.49 4.49
C ALA A 104 19.26 2.17 4.10
N ALA A 105 18.17 1.66 4.66
CA ALA A 105 16.81 2.17 4.55
C ALA A 105 16.39 2.77 5.88
N ILE A 106 16.56 4.08 6.03
CA ILE A 106 16.26 4.80 7.28
C ILE A 106 15.10 5.75 7.02
N ALA A 107 13.92 5.41 7.55
CA ALA A 107 12.73 6.26 7.48
C ALA A 107 12.81 7.37 8.52
N GLY A 108 12.19 8.53 8.25
CA GLY A 108 12.18 9.62 9.22
C GLY A 108 11.23 10.77 8.88
N PRO A 109 11.01 11.69 9.84
CA PRO A 109 9.93 12.68 9.80
C PRO A 109 10.23 13.90 8.93
N SER A 110 11.48 14.06 8.46
CA SER A 110 11.85 15.10 7.51
C SER A 110 13.18 14.78 6.82
N GLN A 111 13.36 15.28 5.60
CA GLN A 111 14.62 15.17 4.86
C GLN A 111 15.82 15.70 5.67
N ARG A 112 15.63 16.80 6.40
CA ARG A 112 16.69 17.39 7.24
C ARG A 112 17.07 16.49 8.41
N ALA A 113 16.10 15.87 9.07
CA ALA A 113 16.33 14.95 10.18
C ALA A 113 17.05 13.69 9.71
N MET A 114 16.58 13.08 8.61
CA MET A 114 17.22 11.91 8.00
C MET A 114 18.69 12.19 7.64
N GLN A 115 18.97 13.32 6.98
CA GLN A 115 20.34 13.71 6.65
C GLN A 115 21.24 13.92 7.88
N ALA A 116 20.69 14.40 9.01
CA ALA A 116 21.44 14.52 10.25
C ALA A 116 21.78 13.16 10.86
N ALA A 117 20.82 12.24 10.91
CA ALA A 117 21.02 10.87 11.41
C ALA A 117 22.06 10.10 10.58
N LEU A 118 21.95 10.15 9.25
CA LEU A 118 22.90 9.49 8.34
C LEU A 118 24.34 9.94 8.56
N ARG A 119 24.56 11.25 8.73
CA ARG A 119 25.89 11.81 9.03
C ARG A 119 26.42 11.35 10.38
N SER A 120 25.57 11.30 11.42
CA SER A 120 26.01 10.82 12.74
C SER A 120 26.33 9.33 12.78
N LEU A 121 25.79 8.57 11.84
CA LEU A 121 26.00 7.12 11.69
C LEU A 121 27.14 6.78 10.72
N GLU A 122 27.81 7.79 10.15
CA GLU A 122 28.91 7.64 9.20
C GLU A 122 28.55 6.80 7.96
N LEU A 123 27.28 6.80 7.57
CA LEU A 123 26.80 6.15 6.33
C LEU A 123 27.03 7.07 5.13
N ASP A 124 27.57 6.51 4.05
CA ASP A 124 27.71 7.23 2.78
C ASP A 124 26.35 7.37 2.09
N VAL A 125 25.81 8.59 2.14
CA VAL A 125 24.52 8.97 1.55
C VAL A 125 24.42 8.65 0.06
N LYS A 126 25.53 8.66 -0.69
CA LYS A 126 25.50 8.43 -2.14
C LYS A 126 25.50 6.97 -2.53
N SER A 127 26.22 6.13 -1.77
CA SER A 127 26.47 4.74 -2.16
C SER A 127 25.70 3.74 -1.31
N GLN A 128 25.45 4.04 -0.03
CA GLN A 128 24.80 3.11 0.91
C GLN A 128 23.33 3.45 1.16
N VAL A 129 22.86 4.67 0.92
CA VAL A 129 21.51 5.05 1.39
C VAL A 129 20.45 4.89 0.30
N GLN A 130 19.38 4.17 0.64
CA GLN A 130 18.18 4.06 -0.16
C GLN A 130 17.43 5.41 -0.21
N ASP A 131 17.02 5.84 -1.39
CA ASP A 131 16.10 6.98 -1.54
C ASP A 131 14.81 6.72 -0.75
N THR A 132 14.45 7.65 0.11
CA THR A 132 13.30 7.56 1.01
C THR A 132 11.98 7.90 0.34
N PHE A 133 12.03 8.27 -0.95
CA PHE A 133 10.88 8.71 -1.76
C PHE A 133 10.21 9.96 -1.20
N TRP A 134 10.97 10.80 -0.48
CA TRP A 134 10.42 11.98 0.20
C TRP A 134 9.67 12.92 -0.75
N THR A 135 10.20 13.14 -1.96
CA THR A 135 9.63 14.07 -2.95
C THR A 135 8.50 13.46 -3.78
N THR A 136 8.32 12.15 -3.75
CA THR A 136 7.34 11.44 -4.58
C THR A 136 6.22 10.80 -3.77
N LEU A 137 6.53 10.27 -2.59
CA LEU A 137 5.61 9.60 -1.68
C LEU A 137 5.32 10.44 -0.44
N GLY A 138 6.28 11.21 0.05
CA GLY A 138 6.19 11.92 1.33
C GLY A 138 6.48 11.02 2.54
N ASP A 139 6.19 11.54 3.74
CA ASP A 139 6.24 10.79 4.99
C ASP A 139 5.01 9.88 5.09
N SER A 140 5.23 8.58 4.90
CA SER A 140 4.18 7.55 4.92
C SER A 140 4.09 6.80 6.25
N GLY A 141 4.66 7.36 7.33
CA GLY A 141 4.52 6.85 8.68
C GLY A 141 5.01 5.41 8.84
N THR A 142 4.16 4.55 9.43
CA THR A 142 4.51 3.16 9.76
C THR A 142 4.78 2.28 8.54
N ALA A 143 4.24 2.64 7.37
CA ALA A 143 4.48 1.90 6.14
C ALA A 143 5.89 2.14 5.57
N GLN A 144 6.51 3.28 5.89
CA GLN A 144 7.73 3.72 5.21
C GLN A 144 8.88 2.72 5.35
N PRO A 145 9.23 2.16 6.53
CA PRO A 145 10.31 1.18 6.64
C PRO A 145 10.09 -0.07 5.76
N LEU A 146 8.84 -0.54 5.63
CA LEU A 146 8.51 -1.71 4.81
C LEU A 146 8.64 -1.40 3.31
N VAL A 147 8.17 -0.23 2.88
CA VAL A 147 8.32 0.24 1.50
C VAL A 147 9.80 0.39 1.13
N LEU A 148 10.61 0.94 2.03
CA LEU A 148 12.04 1.10 1.80
C LEU A 148 12.79 -0.23 1.77
N LEU A 149 12.46 -1.17 2.68
CA LEU A 149 13.03 -2.52 2.64
C LEU A 149 12.72 -3.22 1.32
N ALA A 150 11.47 -3.16 0.84
CA ALA A 150 11.10 -3.70 -0.46
C ALA A 150 11.93 -3.06 -1.60
N ALA A 151 12.07 -1.74 -1.60
CA ALA A 151 12.84 -1.01 -2.62
C ALA A 151 14.34 -1.33 -2.61
N VAL A 152 14.92 -1.62 -1.43
CA VAL A 152 16.31 -2.09 -1.33
C VAL A 152 16.44 -3.49 -1.90
N LEU A 153 15.59 -4.42 -1.46
CA LEU A 153 15.64 -5.83 -1.86
C LEU A 153 15.57 -6.01 -3.38
N GLU A 154 14.80 -5.17 -4.08
CA GLU A 154 14.70 -5.18 -5.55
C GLU A 154 16.03 -5.01 -6.29
N ARG A 155 17.05 -4.46 -5.63
CA ARG A 155 18.36 -4.16 -6.23
C ARG A 155 19.52 -4.84 -5.52
N SER A 156 19.23 -5.62 -4.49
CA SER A 156 20.24 -6.33 -3.72
C SER A 156 20.64 -7.65 -4.37
N LYS A 157 21.83 -8.11 -4.00
CA LYS A 157 22.43 -9.37 -4.44
C LYS A 157 22.64 -10.29 -3.23
N PRO A 158 22.73 -11.62 -3.45
CA PRO A 158 23.09 -12.55 -2.39
C PRO A 158 24.36 -12.10 -1.66
N GLY A 159 24.32 -12.12 -0.32
CA GLY A 159 25.39 -11.67 0.56
C GLY A 159 25.31 -10.21 1.00
N ASP A 160 24.51 -9.36 0.35
CA ASP A 160 24.36 -7.96 0.74
C ASP A 160 23.81 -7.82 2.17
N LEU A 161 24.34 -6.86 2.92
CA LEU A 161 23.86 -6.49 4.25
C LEU A 161 22.99 -5.25 4.17
N ILE A 162 21.73 -5.38 4.57
CA ILE A 162 20.73 -4.32 4.53
C ILE A 162 20.42 -3.88 5.96
N LEU A 163 20.62 -2.60 6.25
CA LEU A 163 20.16 -1.96 7.47
C LEU A 163 18.79 -1.32 7.24
N VAL A 164 17.81 -1.63 8.07
CA VAL A 164 16.52 -0.92 8.11
C VAL A 164 16.35 -0.28 9.48
N ALA A 165 15.92 0.99 9.52
CA ALA A 165 15.55 1.65 10.77
C ALA A 165 14.23 2.42 10.66
N GLY A 166 13.42 2.34 11.72
CA GLY A 166 12.16 3.05 11.88
C GLY A 166 12.15 3.88 13.17
N TYR A 167 11.25 4.86 13.22
CA TYR A 167 11.06 5.77 14.35
C TYR A 167 9.57 5.92 14.68
N GLY A 168 9.24 5.92 15.98
CA GLY A 168 7.91 6.17 16.51
C GLY A 168 7.94 6.38 18.01
N ASP A 169 8.50 7.52 18.45
CA ASP A 169 8.79 7.84 19.87
C ASP A 169 9.64 6.77 20.58
N GLY A 170 10.50 6.16 19.77
CA GLY A 170 11.41 5.08 20.03
C GLY A 170 12.15 4.80 18.72
N GLY A 171 13.07 3.83 18.72
CA GLY A 171 13.82 3.46 17.53
C GLY A 171 13.94 1.96 17.40
N ASP A 172 13.59 1.44 16.23
CA ASP A 172 13.80 0.04 15.87
C ASP A 172 14.78 -0.05 14.71
N ALA A 173 15.74 -0.96 14.81
CA ALA A 173 16.67 -1.25 13.74
C ALA A 173 16.83 -2.76 13.54
N ALA A 174 16.99 -3.16 12.29
CA ALA A 174 17.23 -4.54 11.91
C ALA A 174 18.28 -4.60 10.80
N VAL A 175 19.16 -5.60 10.89
CA VAL A 175 20.11 -5.94 9.84
C VAL A 175 19.66 -7.25 9.20
N PHE A 176 19.55 -7.22 7.88
CA PHE A 176 19.21 -8.38 7.06
C PHE A 176 20.40 -8.77 6.19
N ARG A 177 20.57 -10.07 5.95
CA ARG A 177 21.48 -10.59 4.93
C ARG A 177 20.66 -11.17 3.80
N VAL A 178 20.92 -10.71 2.58
CA VAL A 178 20.24 -11.24 1.39
C VAL A 178 20.76 -12.64 1.08
N THR A 179 19.84 -13.57 0.83
CA THR A 179 20.18 -14.98 0.61
C THR A 179 20.32 -15.29 -0.89
N GLU A 180 20.76 -16.51 -1.21
CA GLU A 180 20.79 -17.03 -2.58
C GLU A 180 19.40 -17.10 -3.24
N ALA A 181 18.32 -17.20 -2.45
CA ALA A 181 16.96 -17.24 -2.99
C ALA A 181 16.58 -15.96 -3.77
N MET A 182 17.30 -14.86 -3.53
CA MET A 182 17.12 -13.63 -4.30
C MET A 182 17.51 -13.79 -5.78
N ALA A 183 18.46 -14.67 -6.12
CA ALA A 183 18.92 -14.86 -7.49
C ALA A 183 17.80 -15.37 -8.42
N ASP A 184 16.89 -16.18 -7.89
CA ASP A 184 15.75 -16.75 -8.62
C ASP A 184 14.46 -15.93 -8.47
N TYR A 185 14.47 -14.86 -7.67
CA TYR A 185 13.28 -14.08 -7.38
C TYR A 185 12.83 -13.26 -8.59
N GLN A 186 11.64 -13.55 -9.10
CA GLN A 186 11.03 -12.83 -10.21
C GLN A 186 10.20 -11.66 -9.69
N LEU A 187 10.73 -10.45 -9.85
CA LEU A 187 10.05 -9.22 -9.49
C LEU A 187 8.86 -8.95 -10.43
N VAL A 188 7.63 -9.07 -9.90
CA VAL A 188 6.41 -8.83 -10.69
C VAL A 188 6.10 -7.34 -10.84
N ARG A 189 6.21 -6.57 -9.75
CA ARG A 189 5.98 -5.11 -9.73
C ARG A 189 6.93 -4.47 -8.73
N SER A 190 7.85 -3.64 -9.22
CA SER A 190 8.78 -2.91 -8.37
C SER A 190 8.08 -1.75 -7.63
N VAL A 191 8.57 -1.37 -6.45
CA VAL A 191 8.17 -0.14 -5.73
C VAL A 191 8.31 1.07 -6.66
N TYR A 192 9.41 1.14 -7.40
CA TYR A 192 9.64 2.17 -8.41
C TYR A 192 8.53 2.23 -9.47
N SER A 193 8.14 1.08 -10.03
CA SER A 193 7.06 1.02 -11.02
C SER A 193 5.70 1.38 -10.43
N GLN A 194 5.48 1.11 -9.15
CA GLN A 194 4.24 1.47 -8.45
C GLN A 194 4.16 2.98 -8.20
N ILE A 195 5.27 3.63 -7.84
CA ILE A 195 5.36 5.09 -7.64
C ILE A 195 5.14 5.85 -8.95
N GLU A 196 5.59 5.32 -10.08
CA GLU A 196 5.38 5.95 -11.39
C GLU A 196 3.96 5.78 -11.93
N ARG A 197 3.21 4.79 -11.44
CA ARG A 197 1.78 4.63 -11.76
C ARG A 197 0.92 5.56 -10.91
N LYS A 198 0.97 6.85 -11.25
CA LYS A 198 0.30 7.94 -10.53
C LYS A 198 -0.40 8.89 -11.49
N ARG A 199 -1.36 9.65 -10.97
CA ARG A 199 -1.99 10.78 -11.65
C ARG A 199 -1.82 12.02 -10.80
N THR A 200 -1.26 13.07 -11.39
CA THR A 200 -1.16 14.38 -10.74
C THR A 200 -2.56 14.95 -10.53
N MET A 201 -2.84 15.40 -9.31
CA MET A 201 -4.08 16.10 -9.01
C MET A 201 -4.09 17.48 -9.67
N SER A 202 -5.19 17.79 -10.37
CA SER A 202 -5.32 19.04 -11.13
C SER A 202 -5.53 20.28 -10.27
N SER A 203 -5.99 20.11 -9.02
CA SER A 203 -6.18 21.22 -8.08
C SER A 203 -6.17 20.78 -6.62
N TYR A 204 -5.85 21.72 -5.74
CA TYR A 204 -5.97 21.54 -4.28
C TYR A 204 -7.41 21.22 -3.86
N GLY A 205 -8.41 21.83 -4.50
CA GLY A 205 -9.83 21.54 -4.21
C GLY A 205 -10.19 20.06 -4.43
N LYS A 206 -9.59 19.43 -5.44
CA LYS A 206 -9.75 17.98 -5.68
C LYS A 206 -9.08 17.17 -4.56
N TYR A 207 -7.84 17.51 -4.20
CA TYR A 207 -7.15 16.92 -3.04
C TYR A 207 -7.99 17.03 -1.75
N ALA A 208 -8.48 18.22 -1.41
CA ALA A 208 -9.29 18.46 -0.22
C ALA A 208 -10.59 17.62 -0.19
N ARG A 209 -11.22 17.39 -1.36
CA ARG A 209 -12.37 16.48 -1.50
C ARG A 209 -12.00 15.03 -1.24
N PHE A 210 -10.91 14.53 -1.84
CA PHE A 210 -10.43 13.17 -1.62
C PHE A 210 -10.03 12.92 -0.16
N ARG A 211 -9.41 13.91 0.48
CA ARG A 211 -9.04 13.88 1.90
C ARG A 211 -10.21 14.16 2.85
N LYS A 212 -11.40 14.47 2.33
CA LYS A 212 -12.60 14.81 3.11
C LYS A 212 -12.38 15.99 4.08
N LEU A 213 -11.53 16.95 3.71
CA LEU A 213 -11.26 18.16 4.50
C LEU A 213 -12.44 19.15 4.50
N MET A 214 -13.35 19.01 3.54
CA MET A 214 -14.56 19.83 3.43
C MET A 214 -15.79 19.05 3.90
N LYS A 215 -16.62 19.69 4.71
CA LYS A 215 -17.95 19.16 5.06
C LYS A 215 -18.86 19.21 3.82
N LYS A 216 -19.66 18.16 3.65
CA LYS A 216 -20.70 18.11 2.62
C LYS A 216 -22.01 18.59 3.22
N ASP A 217 -22.75 19.40 2.46
CA ASP A 217 -24.06 19.91 2.90
C ASP A 217 -25.14 18.82 2.90
N TYR A 218 -25.02 17.83 2.01
CA TYR A 218 -25.93 16.70 1.90
C TYR A 218 -25.13 15.45 1.49
N SER A 219 -25.38 14.33 2.16
CA SER A 219 -24.95 13.00 1.73
C SER A 219 -26.08 12.03 1.98
N THR A 220 -26.41 11.20 0.99
CA THR A 220 -27.31 10.08 1.23
C THR A 220 -26.49 9.00 1.93
N PRO A 221 -26.83 8.59 3.16
CA PRO A 221 -26.07 7.57 3.85
C PRO A 221 -26.22 6.24 3.09
N ASP A 222 -25.09 5.64 2.71
CA ASP A 222 -25.10 4.26 2.23
C ASP A 222 -25.44 3.33 3.38
N GLU A 223 -26.17 2.26 3.07
CA GLU A 223 -26.41 1.16 4.00
C GLU A 223 -25.45 0.00 3.72
N SER A 224 -25.07 -0.73 4.77
CA SER A 224 -24.25 -1.92 4.62
C SER A 224 -24.68 -3.01 5.58
N THR A 225 -24.61 -4.25 5.11
CA THR A 225 -25.03 -5.42 5.89
C THR A 225 -23.93 -6.48 5.94
N PRO A 226 -23.52 -6.93 7.14
CA PRO A 226 -22.54 -8.00 7.27
C PRO A 226 -23.06 -9.34 6.72
N VAL A 227 -24.38 -9.50 6.55
CA VAL A 227 -24.98 -10.71 5.97
C VAL A 227 -24.56 -10.88 4.51
N VAL A 228 -24.56 -9.80 3.72
CA VAL A 228 -24.09 -9.83 2.32
C VAL A 228 -22.60 -10.15 2.27
N LEU A 229 -21.80 -9.52 3.15
CA LEU A 229 -20.36 -9.79 3.22
C LEU A 229 -20.05 -11.25 3.55
N LEU A 230 -20.81 -11.87 4.45
CA LEU A 230 -20.63 -13.28 4.80
C LEU A 230 -21.08 -14.21 3.68
N ARG A 231 -22.25 -13.94 3.09
CA ARG A 231 -22.86 -14.77 2.02
C ARG A 231 -21.99 -14.75 0.76
N ASP A 232 -21.53 -13.57 0.36
CA ASP A 232 -20.87 -13.34 -0.92
C ASP A 232 -19.34 -13.21 -0.76
N LYS A 233 -18.79 -13.63 0.40
CA LYS A 233 -17.36 -13.46 0.76
C LYS A 233 -16.39 -13.95 -0.32
N ASN A 234 -16.73 -15.04 -0.98
CA ASN A 234 -15.90 -15.67 -2.01
C ASN A 234 -15.98 -14.91 -3.34
N GLU A 235 -17.11 -14.27 -3.64
CA GLU A 235 -17.22 -13.40 -4.82
C GLU A 235 -16.50 -12.07 -4.58
N ILE A 236 -16.58 -11.54 -3.36
CA ILE A 236 -16.09 -10.22 -2.98
C ILE A 236 -14.56 -10.21 -2.82
N LEU A 237 -14.01 -11.07 -1.95
CA LEU A 237 -12.61 -10.99 -1.53
C LEU A 237 -11.64 -11.69 -2.50
N PRO A 238 -11.77 -13.01 -2.79
CA PRO A 238 -10.85 -13.68 -3.69
C PRO A 238 -11.20 -13.53 -5.18
N LEU A 239 -12.36 -12.94 -5.51
CA LEU A 239 -12.91 -12.79 -6.87
C LEU A 239 -13.21 -14.15 -7.51
N HIS A 240 -14.09 -14.92 -6.90
CA HIS A 240 -14.56 -16.18 -7.46
C HIS A 240 -15.84 -15.98 -8.29
N GLY A 241 -15.96 -16.76 -9.35
CA GLY A 241 -17.12 -16.89 -10.21
C GLY A 241 -17.51 -18.37 -10.35
N GLY A 242 -18.51 -18.64 -11.18
CA GLY A 242 -19.01 -19.98 -11.43
C GLY A 242 -18.56 -20.49 -12.79
N LYS A 243 -18.06 -21.72 -12.84
CA LYS A 243 -17.82 -22.49 -14.07
C LYS A 243 -18.92 -23.54 -14.22
N CYS A 244 -19.57 -23.58 -15.38
CA CYS A 244 -20.59 -24.58 -15.65
C CYS A 244 -19.96 -25.96 -15.89
N PRO A 245 -20.36 -27.03 -15.17
CA PRO A 245 -19.82 -28.38 -15.41
C PRO A 245 -20.27 -28.97 -16.75
N ASN A 246 -21.37 -28.48 -17.32
CA ASN A 246 -21.93 -28.98 -18.58
C ASN A 246 -21.33 -28.35 -19.86
N CYS A 247 -21.09 -27.03 -19.86
CA CYS A 247 -20.66 -26.31 -21.08
C CYS A 247 -19.42 -25.42 -20.87
N ASP A 248 -18.75 -25.56 -19.73
CA ASP A 248 -17.53 -24.84 -19.34
C ASP A 248 -17.64 -23.30 -19.28
N THR A 249 -18.83 -22.72 -19.48
CA THR A 249 -19.05 -21.27 -19.38
C THR A 249 -18.63 -20.75 -18.00
N ILE A 250 -17.74 -19.77 -18.00
CA ILE A 250 -17.34 -19.01 -16.80
C ILE A 250 -18.17 -17.73 -16.71
N GLN A 251 -18.79 -17.51 -15.55
CA GLN A 251 -19.67 -16.37 -15.30
C GLN A 251 -19.45 -15.78 -13.91
N PHE A 252 -19.84 -14.51 -13.76
CA PHE A 252 -19.91 -13.81 -12.50
C PHE A 252 -21.27 -13.09 -12.44
N PRO A 253 -21.97 -13.08 -11.30
CA PRO A 253 -21.71 -13.80 -10.04
C PRO A 253 -21.88 -15.33 -10.10
N ILE A 254 -21.71 -16.01 -8.96
CA ILE A 254 -21.92 -17.46 -8.77
C ILE A 254 -23.43 -17.75 -8.65
N HIS A 255 -24.13 -17.69 -9.77
CA HIS A 255 -25.53 -18.08 -9.81
C HIS A 255 -25.73 -19.61 -9.81
N ARG A 256 -26.89 -20.07 -9.34
CA ARG A 256 -27.25 -21.49 -9.39
C ARG A 256 -27.44 -22.01 -10.82
N ILE A 257 -27.84 -21.14 -11.74
CA ILE A 257 -28.18 -21.51 -13.13
C ILE A 257 -27.13 -20.94 -14.08
N CYS A 258 -26.65 -21.77 -15.00
CA CYS A 258 -25.76 -21.33 -16.07
C CYS A 258 -26.48 -20.37 -17.03
N VAL A 259 -25.87 -19.22 -17.32
CA VAL A 259 -26.45 -18.21 -18.22
C VAL A 259 -26.49 -18.65 -19.69
N GLU A 260 -25.65 -19.61 -20.07
CA GLU A 260 -25.52 -20.05 -21.47
C GLU A 260 -26.40 -21.28 -21.76
N CYS A 261 -26.16 -22.40 -21.07
CA CYS A 261 -26.87 -23.66 -21.36
C CYS A 261 -28.06 -23.94 -20.42
N GLY A 262 -28.29 -23.12 -19.40
CA GLY A 262 -29.40 -23.29 -18.47
C GLY A 262 -29.27 -24.45 -17.48
N HIS A 263 -28.07 -25.04 -17.30
CA HIS A 263 -27.79 -26.04 -16.28
C HIS A 263 -28.17 -25.52 -14.88
N ARG A 264 -28.87 -26.33 -14.05
CA ARG A 264 -29.57 -25.87 -12.82
C ARG A 264 -29.01 -26.43 -11.51
N ASP A 265 -28.04 -27.35 -11.57
CA ASP A 265 -27.56 -28.07 -10.39
C ASP A 265 -26.40 -27.35 -9.68
N GLY A 266 -26.15 -26.09 -10.06
CA GLY A 266 -25.07 -25.27 -9.51
C GLY A 266 -23.91 -25.11 -10.47
N LEU A 267 -22.94 -24.30 -10.08
CA LEU A 267 -21.71 -24.04 -10.81
C LEU A 267 -20.53 -24.36 -9.91
N ASP A 268 -19.44 -24.83 -10.52
CA ASP A 268 -18.18 -25.05 -9.81
C ASP A 268 -17.51 -23.71 -9.56
N GLU A 269 -17.11 -23.46 -8.31
CA GLU A 269 -16.46 -22.23 -7.92
C GLU A 269 -15.05 -22.16 -8.54
N VAL A 270 -14.77 -21.08 -9.28
CA VAL A 270 -13.49 -20.86 -9.95
C VAL A 270 -12.97 -19.46 -9.68
N LYS A 271 -11.66 -19.32 -9.48
CA LYS A 271 -11.01 -18.02 -9.34
C LYS A 271 -10.92 -17.33 -10.70
N LEU A 272 -11.45 -16.11 -10.78
CA LEU A 272 -11.44 -15.33 -12.02
C LEU A 272 -10.10 -14.59 -12.21
N ALA A 273 -9.77 -14.29 -13.46
CA ALA A 273 -8.65 -13.42 -13.78
C ALA A 273 -8.89 -11.99 -13.28
N ARG A 274 -7.80 -11.26 -13.06
CA ARG A 274 -7.83 -9.85 -12.66
C ARG A 274 -7.46 -8.92 -13.80
N THR A 275 -7.39 -9.44 -15.01
CA THR A 275 -7.08 -8.72 -16.25
C THR A 275 -8.19 -9.00 -17.25
N GLY A 276 -8.41 -8.08 -18.17
CA GLY A 276 -9.45 -8.21 -19.16
C GLY A 276 -9.53 -7.02 -20.11
N LYS A 277 -10.64 -6.92 -20.83
CA LYS A 277 -10.93 -5.83 -21.77
C LYS A 277 -12.24 -5.16 -21.42
N LEU A 278 -12.27 -3.84 -21.60
CA LEU A 278 -13.49 -3.06 -21.41
C LEU A 278 -14.51 -3.42 -22.50
N PHE A 279 -15.63 -4.03 -22.11
CA PHE A 279 -16.71 -4.39 -23.04
C PHE A 279 -17.60 -3.18 -23.37
N THR A 280 -18.03 -2.44 -22.35
CA THR A 280 -18.78 -1.19 -22.51
C THR A 280 -18.64 -0.33 -21.25
N PHE A 281 -18.99 0.95 -21.34
CA PHE A 281 -18.98 1.87 -20.20
C PHE A 281 -20.03 2.98 -20.35
N THR A 282 -20.37 3.60 -19.22
CA THR A 282 -21.21 4.80 -19.14
C THR A 282 -20.61 5.78 -18.13
N HIS A 283 -20.61 7.06 -18.47
CA HIS A 283 -20.26 8.13 -17.54
C HIS A 283 -21.50 8.63 -16.81
N ASP A 284 -21.51 8.51 -15.49
CA ASP A 284 -22.55 9.03 -14.63
C ASP A 284 -22.06 10.29 -13.89
N TYR A 285 -22.72 11.42 -14.15
CA TYR A 285 -22.47 12.71 -13.51
C TYR A 285 -23.36 12.97 -12.29
N LEU A 286 -24.34 12.10 -12.03
CA LEU A 286 -25.27 12.18 -10.91
C LEU A 286 -24.76 11.42 -9.69
N THR A 287 -24.04 10.31 -9.89
CA THR A 287 -23.42 9.56 -8.79
C THR A 287 -22.46 10.45 -8.01
N GLU A 288 -22.66 10.52 -6.70
CA GLU A 288 -21.83 11.31 -5.80
C GLU A 288 -20.40 10.73 -5.74
N THR A 289 -19.42 11.52 -6.19
CA THR A 289 -18.00 11.12 -6.21
C THR A 289 -17.10 12.33 -5.97
N PRO A 290 -15.94 12.15 -5.31
CA PRO A 290 -14.94 13.21 -5.22
C PRO A 290 -14.33 13.60 -6.58
N ASP A 291 -14.46 12.75 -7.60
CA ASP A 291 -13.94 12.96 -8.95
C ASP A 291 -14.97 12.60 -10.03
N PRO A 292 -15.92 13.50 -10.34
CA PRO A 292 -16.92 13.25 -11.37
C PRO A 292 -16.33 13.33 -12.79
N PRO A 293 -16.85 12.53 -13.75
CA PRO A 293 -17.94 11.57 -13.60
C PRO A 293 -17.50 10.23 -12.99
N THR A 294 -18.44 9.52 -12.34
CA THR A 294 -18.25 8.11 -12.03
C THR A 294 -18.40 7.31 -13.32
N THR A 295 -17.35 6.61 -13.73
CA THR A 295 -17.40 5.76 -14.93
C THR A 295 -17.76 4.34 -14.51
N HIS A 296 -18.93 3.88 -14.92
CA HIS A 296 -19.34 2.49 -14.76
C HIS A 296 -18.90 1.68 -15.97
N ALA A 297 -18.31 0.51 -15.73
CA ALA A 297 -17.68 -0.31 -16.74
C ALA A 297 -18.16 -1.76 -16.65
N VAL A 298 -18.38 -2.37 -17.80
CA VAL A 298 -18.53 -3.81 -17.96
C VAL A 298 -17.22 -4.34 -18.52
N VAL A 299 -16.59 -5.29 -17.84
CA VAL A 299 -15.29 -5.84 -18.22
C VAL A 299 -15.42 -7.33 -18.52
N ASP A 300 -14.94 -7.74 -19.68
CA ASP A 300 -14.74 -9.15 -20.04
C ASP A 300 -13.37 -9.57 -19.51
N LEU A 301 -13.36 -10.54 -18.59
CA LEU A 301 -12.14 -11.00 -17.95
C LEU A 301 -11.44 -12.05 -18.80
N ASP A 302 -10.10 -12.06 -18.72
CA ASP A 302 -9.29 -13.08 -19.38
C ASP A 302 -9.65 -14.47 -18.83
N GLY A 303 -9.84 -15.44 -19.72
CA GLY A 303 -10.31 -16.78 -19.36
C GLY A 303 -11.83 -16.91 -19.16
N GLY A 304 -12.58 -15.80 -19.16
CA GLY A 304 -14.04 -15.79 -19.09
C GLY A 304 -14.62 -15.14 -17.84
N GLY A 305 -15.92 -14.88 -17.88
CA GLY A 305 -16.62 -14.06 -16.89
C GLY A 305 -16.70 -12.58 -17.29
N ARG A 306 -17.80 -11.94 -16.88
CA ARG A 306 -18.09 -10.53 -17.15
C ARG A 306 -18.48 -9.85 -15.85
N VAL A 307 -17.80 -8.76 -15.51
CA VAL A 307 -18.02 -8.03 -14.25
C VAL A 307 -18.46 -6.60 -14.50
N PHE A 308 -19.39 -6.11 -13.68
CA PHE A 308 -19.79 -4.71 -13.64
C PHE A 308 -19.10 -4.01 -12.48
N VAL A 309 -18.25 -3.03 -12.78
CA VAL A 309 -17.37 -2.36 -11.81
C VAL A 309 -17.24 -0.87 -12.13
N GLN A 310 -16.75 -0.09 -11.17
CA GLN A 310 -16.33 1.29 -11.45
C GLN A 310 -14.94 1.29 -12.09
N LEU A 311 -14.74 2.12 -13.11
CA LEU A 311 -13.42 2.43 -13.67
C LEU A 311 -12.75 3.52 -12.82
N THR A 312 -11.45 3.37 -12.61
CA THR A 312 -10.60 4.26 -11.82
C THR A 312 -9.30 4.56 -12.57
N ASP A 313 -8.53 5.54 -12.08
CA ASP A 313 -7.24 5.95 -12.65
C ASP A 313 -7.27 6.25 -14.17
N CYS A 314 -8.38 6.80 -14.67
CA CYS A 314 -8.54 7.16 -16.08
C CYS A 314 -9.27 8.51 -16.21
N GLU A 315 -8.86 9.31 -17.20
CA GLU A 315 -9.66 10.46 -17.65
C GLU A 315 -10.86 9.94 -18.46
N SER A 316 -12.04 10.54 -18.28
CA SER A 316 -13.26 10.06 -18.94
C SER A 316 -13.17 10.10 -20.46
N ASP A 317 -12.46 11.08 -21.02
CA ASP A 317 -12.24 11.25 -22.47
C ASP A 317 -11.25 10.23 -23.08
N ARG A 318 -10.50 9.50 -22.25
CA ARG A 318 -9.54 8.46 -22.68
C ARG A 318 -10.09 7.04 -22.59
N VAL A 319 -11.33 6.88 -22.10
CA VAL A 319 -11.96 5.57 -21.97
C VAL A 319 -12.43 5.10 -23.34
N ALA A 320 -11.98 3.90 -23.75
CA ALA A 320 -12.34 3.32 -25.04
C ALA A 320 -12.72 1.85 -24.92
N ILE A 321 -13.77 1.43 -25.63
CA ILE A 321 -14.16 0.02 -25.71
C ILE A 321 -12.98 -0.80 -26.26
N GLY A 322 -12.76 -1.96 -25.67
CA GLY A 322 -11.68 -2.88 -26.01
C GLY A 322 -10.35 -2.58 -25.31
N MET A 323 -10.23 -1.47 -24.57
CA MET A 323 -8.98 -1.14 -23.87
C MET A 323 -8.63 -2.20 -22.79
N PRO A 324 -7.34 -2.52 -22.61
CA PRO A 324 -6.91 -3.46 -21.58
C PRO A 324 -7.06 -2.84 -20.19
N VAL A 325 -7.65 -3.58 -19.28
CA VAL A 325 -7.85 -3.18 -17.88
C VAL A 325 -7.35 -4.25 -16.92
N GLU A 326 -6.95 -3.81 -15.72
CA GLU A 326 -6.72 -4.69 -14.57
C GLU A 326 -7.67 -4.31 -13.43
N LEU A 327 -8.12 -5.32 -12.68
CA LEU A 327 -8.91 -5.14 -11.48
C LEU A 327 -7.99 -4.84 -10.29
N THR A 328 -8.37 -3.83 -9.52
CA THR A 328 -7.71 -3.42 -8.30
C THR A 328 -8.71 -3.46 -7.14
N PHE A 329 -8.28 -4.00 -6.01
CA PHE A 329 -9.11 -4.11 -4.82
C PHE A 329 -9.10 -2.77 -4.07
N ARG A 330 -10.26 -2.13 -3.91
CA ARG A 330 -10.37 -0.78 -3.33
C ARG A 330 -11.58 -0.68 -2.42
N LYS A 331 -11.57 0.34 -1.55
CA LYS A 331 -12.80 0.72 -0.85
C LYS A 331 -13.84 1.12 -1.89
N TYR A 332 -14.95 0.40 -1.92
CA TYR A 332 -16.05 0.60 -2.85
C TYR A 332 -16.98 1.70 -2.32
N HIS A 333 -17.46 1.53 -1.09
CA HIS A 333 -18.24 2.54 -0.36
C HIS A 333 -18.11 2.32 1.16
N GLU A 334 -18.72 3.21 1.93
CA GLU A 334 -18.76 3.13 3.39
C GLU A 334 -20.19 3.41 3.84
N GLY A 335 -20.87 2.39 4.34
CA GLY A 335 -22.26 2.48 4.76
C GLY A 335 -22.46 1.91 6.16
N SER A 336 -23.33 2.53 6.95
CA SER A 336 -23.57 2.14 8.36
C SER A 336 -22.27 2.02 9.22
N GLY A 337 -21.22 2.78 8.88
CA GLY A 337 -19.90 2.70 9.54
C GLY A 337 -19.01 1.52 9.09
N ILE A 338 -19.47 0.72 8.12
CA ILE A 338 -18.76 -0.44 7.57
C ILE A 338 -18.04 -0.02 6.28
N LYS A 339 -16.74 -0.31 6.20
CA LYS A 339 -15.94 -0.09 4.98
C LYS A 339 -16.07 -1.31 4.07
N ASN A 340 -16.78 -1.17 2.95
CA ASN A 340 -16.94 -2.24 1.98
C ASN A 340 -15.86 -2.13 0.92
N TYR A 341 -15.15 -3.23 0.69
CA TYR A 341 -14.14 -3.33 -0.34
C TYR A 341 -14.64 -4.22 -1.47
N PHE A 342 -14.35 -3.83 -2.70
CA PHE A 342 -14.62 -4.63 -3.88
C PHE A 342 -13.63 -4.25 -5.01
N TRP A 343 -13.70 -4.99 -6.10
CA TRP A 343 -12.86 -4.78 -7.26
C TRP A 343 -13.35 -3.60 -8.09
N LYS A 344 -12.43 -2.71 -8.46
CA LYS A 344 -12.62 -1.66 -9.46
C LYS A 344 -11.68 -1.92 -10.63
N ALA A 345 -12.05 -1.52 -11.84
CA ALA A 345 -11.15 -1.62 -12.99
C ALA A 345 -10.26 -0.38 -13.09
N ARG A 346 -9.06 -0.52 -13.65
CA ARG A 346 -8.24 0.58 -14.15
C ARG A 346 -7.55 0.19 -15.45
N PRO A 347 -7.19 1.15 -16.33
CA PRO A 347 -6.37 0.85 -17.49
C PRO A 347 -5.01 0.23 -17.11
N VAL A 348 -4.49 -0.68 -17.95
CA VAL A 348 -3.13 -1.26 -17.74
C VAL A 348 -2.02 -0.25 -18.06
N SER A 349 -2.29 0.68 -18.99
CA SER A 349 -1.41 1.77 -19.39
C SER A 349 -2.08 3.11 -19.07
N SER A 350 -2.02 3.53 -17.81
CA SER A 350 -2.50 4.85 -17.36
C SER A 350 -1.35 5.71 -16.89
#